data_AF-A0A3A4UR30-F1
#
_entry.id   AF-A0A3A4UR30-F1
#
_cell.length_a   1.000
_cell.length_b   1.000
_cell.length_c   1.000
_cell.angle_alpha   90.00
_cell.angle_beta   90.00
_cell.angle_gamma   90.00
#
_symmetry.space_group_name_H-M   'P 1'
#
loop_
_entity.id
_entity.type
_entity.pdbx_description
1 polymer ?
#
loop_
_entity_poly.entity_id
_entity_poly.type
_entity_poly.pdbx_seq_one_letter_code
_entity_poly.pdbx_strand_id
1 'polypeptide(L)'
;MGMSLAAAVAQVAPLYNLGLVVIVFILFIKLFNTPVRDRRVYLMPWKLIFGAFCVYVIEAVLTVLRGQGVLNIPIHINGFFEVAIIVLFIYALLLQREHAAK
;
A
#
# COMPACT_ATOMS: atom_id res chain seq x y z
N MET A 1 -26.08 -12.99 21.57
CA MET A 1 -24.83 -12.24 21.83
C MET A 1 -24.62 -11.30 20.66
N GLY A 2 -24.80 -9.99 20.87
CA GLY A 2 -24.53 -9.00 19.84
C GLY A 2 -23.03 -8.92 19.56
N MET A 3 -22.65 -8.88 18.29
CA MET A 3 -21.26 -8.66 17.88
C MET A 3 -20.82 -7.30 18.43
N SER A 4 -19.66 -7.22 19.10
CA SER A 4 -19.15 -5.94 19.57
C SER A 4 -18.80 -5.05 18.37
N LEU A 5 -18.96 -3.74 18.51
CA LEU A 5 -18.62 -2.79 17.44
C LEU A 5 -17.18 -2.99 16.92
N ALA A 6 -16.24 -3.29 17.84
CA ALA A 6 -14.86 -3.58 17.50
C ALA A 6 -14.71 -4.83 16.61
N ALA A 7 -15.44 -5.91 16.90
CA ALA A 7 -15.42 -7.12 16.10
C ALA A 7 -16.04 -6.90 14.71
N ALA A 8 -17.14 -6.14 14.63
CA ALA A 8 -17.76 -5.77 13.37
C ALA A 8 -16.81 -4.94 12.49
N VAL A 9 -16.14 -3.93 13.06
CA VAL A 9 -15.17 -3.10 12.32
C VAL A 9 -13.98 -3.93 11.85
N ALA A 10 -13.43 -4.80 12.71
CA ALA A 10 -12.30 -5.67 12.36
C ALA A 10 -12.62 -6.60 11.17
N GLN A 11 -13.88 -7.00 11.02
CA GLN A 11 -14.31 -7.89 9.95
C GLN A 11 -14.49 -7.15 8.60
N VAL A 12 -14.98 -5.91 8.61
CA VAL A 12 -15.26 -5.17 7.37
C VAL A 12 -14.09 -4.27 6.92
N ALA A 13 -13.21 -3.86 7.83
CA ALA A 13 -12.07 -3.00 7.50
C ALA A 13 -11.17 -3.55 6.35
N PRO A 14 -10.84 -4.85 6.28
CA PRO A 14 -10.06 -5.40 5.17
C PRO A 14 -10.74 -5.24 3.80
N LEU A 15 -12.07 -5.34 3.74
CA LEU A 15 -12.85 -5.17 2.51
C LEU A 15 -12.84 -3.71 2.03
N TYR A 16 -13.00 -2.75 2.96
CA TYR A 16 -12.91 -1.33 2.62
C TYR A 16 -11.50 -0.95 2.11
N ASN A 17 -10.47 -1.50 2.75
CA ASN A 17 -9.09 -1.31 2.32
C ASN A 17 -8.85 -1.80 0.89
N LEU A 18 -9.40 -2.98 0.51
CA LEU A 18 -9.34 -3.47 -0.87
C LEU A 18 -10.08 -2.55 -1.86
N GLY A 19 -11.20 -1.94 -1.47
CA GLY A 19 -11.87 -0.94 -2.31
C GLY A 19 -10.99 0.29 -2.55
N LEU A 20 -10.31 0.76 -1.50
CA LEU A 20 -9.40 1.91 -1.55
C LEU A 20 -8.16 1.63 -2.43
N VAL A 21 -7.67 0.38 -2.43
CA VAL A 21 -6.61 -0.08 -3.34
C VAL A 21 -6.96 0.20 -4.80
N VAL A 22 -8.18 -0.10 -5.24
CA VAL A 22 -8.57 0.12 -6.65
C VAL A 22 -8.47 1.61 -7.01
N ILE A 23 -8.95 2.49 -6.12
CA ILE A 23 -8.89 3.94 -6.31
C ILE A 23 -7.45 4.42 -6.40
N VAL A 24 -6.60 4.00 -5.45
CA VAL A 24 -5.18 4.38 -5.42
C VAL A 24 -4.43 3.87 -6.65
N PHE A 25 -4.72 2.66 -7.11
CA PHE A 25 -4.13 2.09 -8.31
C PHE A 25 -4.47 2.92 -9.57
N ILE A 26 -5.74 3.35 -9.70
CA ILE A 26 -6.16 4.25 -10.79
C ILE A 26 -5.42 5.60 -10.72
N LEU A 27 -5.25 6.16 -9.52
CA LEU A 27 -4.50 7.40 -9.33
C LEU A 27 -3.03 7.27 -9.75
N PHE A 28 -2.37 6.16 -9.43
CA PHE A 28 -1.00 5.90 -9.88
C PHE A 28 -0.89 5.74 -11.40
N ILE A 29 -1.82 5.03 -12.04
CA ILE A 29 -1.87 4.94 -13.51
C ILE A 29 -1.99 6.35 -14.11
N LYS A 30 -2.89 7.17 -13.56
CA LYS A 30 -3.06 8.55 -14.02
C LYS A 30 -1.79 9.37 -13.82
N LEU A 31 -1.13 9.25 -12.67
CA LEU A 31 0.12 9.95 -12.37
C LEU A 31 1.23 9.59 -13.37
N PHE A 32 1.41 8.31 -13.69
CA PHE A 32 2.48 7.84 -14.60
C PHE A 32 2.18 8.10 -16.07
N ASN A 33 0.91 8.18 -16.46
CA ASN A 33 0.50 8.47 -17.84
C ASN A 33 0.27 9.96 -18.11
N THR A 34 0.20 10.80 -17.09
CA THR A 34 0.06 12.24 -17.30
C THR A 34 1.32 12.74 -17.99
N PRO A 35 1.22 13.33 -19.20
CA PRO A 35 2.38 13.88 -19.89
C PRO A 35 2.88 15.07 -19.06
N VAL A 36 3.88 14.81 -18.24
CA VAL A 36 4.47 15.85 -17.40
C VAL A 36 5.24 16.78 -18.32
N ARG A 37 4.59 17.87 -18.73
CA ARG A 37 5.15 18.89 -19.61
C ARG A 37 6.35 19.61 -18.97
N ASP A 38 6.47 19.50 -17.65
CA ASP A 38 7.50 20.14 -16.84
C ASP A 38 8.48 19.09 -16.28
N ARG A 39 9.76 19.18 -16.61
CA ARG A 39 10.82 18.25 -16.12
C ARG A 39 11.05 18.33 -14.59
N ARG A 40 10.28 19.16 -13.88
CA ARG A 40 10.37 19.39 -12.44
C ARG A 40 9.68 18.32 -11.59
N VAL A 41 8.81 17.49 -12.17
CA VAL A 41 8.17 16.42 -11.37
C VAL A 41 9.13 15.27 -11.23
N TYR A 42 9.73 15.16 -10.05
CA TYR A 42 10.62 14.06 -9.71
C TYR A 42 9.80 12.79 -9.45
N LEU A 43 9.70 11.92 -10.47
CA LEU A 43 8.85 10.72 -10.45
C LEU A 43 9.45 9.52 -9.71
N MET A 44 10.75 9.51 -9.43
CA MET A 44 11.42 8.36 -8.81
C MET A 44 10.84 7.99 -7.42
N PRO A 45 10.59 8.94 -6.49
CA PRO A 45 9.93 8.64 -5.22
C PRO A 45 8.54 8.05 -5.40
N TRP A 46 7.78 8.52 -6.39
CA TRP A 46 6.44 8.02 -6.68
C TRP A 46 6.46 6.58 -7.19
N LYS A 47 7.48 6.18 -7.95
CA LYS A 47 7.69 4.78 -8.35
C LYS A 47 7.99 3.88 -7.15
N LEU A 48 8.75 4.37 -6.16
CA LEU A 48 9.02 3.64 -4.92
C LEU A 48 7.77 3.48 -4.05
N ILE A 49 6.98 4.56 -3.91
CA ILE A 49 5.69 4.51 -3.20
C ILE A 49 4.73 3.56 -3.93
N PHE A 50 4.70 3.56 -5.26
CA PHE A 50 3.93 2.58 -6.02
C PHE A 50 4.40 1.13 -5.78
N GLY A 51 5.71 0.91 -5.67
CA GLY A 51 6.27 -0.38 -5.25
C GLY A 51 5.77 -0.80 -3.86
N ALA A 52 5.83 0.10 -2.88
CA ALA A 52 5.32 -0.15 -1.52
C ALA A 52 3.81 -0.44 -1.53
N PHE A 53 3.07 0.29 -2.36
CA PHE A 53 1.65 0.05 -2.56
C PHE A 53 1.38 -1.34 -3.16
N CYS A 54 2.13 -1.80 -4.17
CA CYS A 54 1.98 -3.17 -4.68
C CYS A 54 2.25 -4.24 -3.61
N VAL A 55 3.26 -4.03 -2.75
CA VAL A 55 3.55 -4.91 -1.61
C VAL A 55 2.34 -4.95 -0.65
N TYR A 56 1.76 -3.79 -0.34
CA TYR A 56 0.55 -3.68 0.46
C TYR A 56 -0.65 -4.40 -0.18
N VAL A 57 -0.86 -4.28 -1.50
CA VAL A 57 -1.94 -4.99 -2.19
C VAL A 57 -1.82 -6.50 -2.01
N ILE A 58 -0.60 -7.03 -2.16
CA ILE A 58 -0.33 -8.46 -1.94
C ILE A 58 -0.68 -8.85 -0.48
N GLU A 59 -0.20 -8.08 0.50
CA GLU A 59 -0.49 -8.31 1.91
C GLU A 59 -2.00 -8.28 2.21
N ALA A 60 -2.72 -7.29 1.67
CA ALA A 60 -4.16 -7.13 1.87
C ALA A 60 -4.95 -8.31 1.28
N VAL A 61 -4.57 -8.77 0.08
CA VAL A 61 -5.18 -9.96 -0.56
C VAL A 61 -4.93 -11.20 0.29
N LEU A 62 -3.70 -11.43 0.75
CA LEU A 62 -3.37 -12.58 1.61
C LEU A 62 -4.14 -12.53 2.93
N THR A 63 -4.29 -11.34 3.51
CA THR A 63 -5.04 -11.13 4.77
C THR A 63 -6.52 -11.47 4.59
N VAL A 64 -7.13 -11.06 3.47
CA VAL A 64 -8.53 -11.38 3.16
C VAL A 64 -8.73 -12.88 2.90
N LEU A 65 -7.84 -13.50 2.12
CA LEU A 65 -7.88 -14.94 1.87
C LEU A 65 -7.70 -15.77 3.15
N ARG A 66 -6.83 -15.32 4.06
CA ARG A 66 -6.66 -15.92 5.41
C ARG A 66 -7.93 -15.77 6.24
N GLY A 67 -8.55 -14.58 6.25
CA GLY A 67 -9.81 -14.34 6.96
C GLY A 67 -10.98 -15.20 6.49
N GLN A 68 -10.93 -15.66 5.23
CA GLN A 68 -11.91 -16.58 4.65
C GLN A 68 -11.55 -18.06 4.84
N GLY A 69 -10.41 -18.37 5.45
CA GLY A 69 -9.93 -19.74 5.65
C GLY A 69 -9.36 -20.43 4.40
N VAL A 70 -9.15 -19.69 3.30
CA VAL A 70 -8.60 -20.23 2.04
C VAL A 70 -7.10 -20.52 2.17
N LEU A 71 -6.40 -19.71 2.97
CA LEU A 71 -4.95 -19.80 3.20
C LEU A 71 -4.64 -19.87 4.69
N ASN A 72 -3.76 -20.80 5.08
CA ASN A 72 -3.25 -20.88 6.44
C ASN A 72 -1.81 -20.36 6.49
N ILE A 73 -1.68 -19.03 6.43
CA ILE A 73 -0.40 -18.33 6.46
C ILE A 73 -0.17 -17.77 7.87
N PRO A 74 1.00 -18.02 8.49
CA PRO A 74 1.33 -17.46 9.79
C PRO A 74 1.25 -15.93 9.83
N ILE A 75 0.73 -15.38 10.92
CA ILE A 75 0.48 -13.93 11.05
C ILE A 75 1.74 -13.06 10.99
N HIS A 76 2.91 -13.62 11.36
CA HIS A 76 4.19 -12.91 11.32
C HIS A 76 4.64 -12.54 9.90
N ILE A 77 4.07 -13.15 8.85
CA ILE A 77 4.37 -12.79 7.46
C ILE A 77 3.88 -11.37 7.13
N ASN A 78 2.80 -10.89 7.78
CA ASN A 78 2.38 -9.49 7.67
C ASN A 78 3.49 -8.53 8.09
N GLY A 79 4.20 -8.83 9.18
CA GLY A 79 5.34 -8.01 9.64
C GLY A 79 6.48 -7.91 8.63
N PHE A 80 6.72 -8.96 7.82
CA PHE A 80 7.70 -8.91 6.74
C PHE A 80 7.27 -7.92 5.64
N PHE A 81 6.00 -7.94 5.25
CA PHE A 81 5.45 -6.98 4.28
C PHE A 81 5.51 -5.54 4.80
N GLU A 82 5.16 -5.32 6.07
CA GLU A 82 5.24 -3.99 6.71
C GLU A 82 6.66 -3.43 6.69
N VAL A 83 7.68 -4.25 7.02
CA VAL A 83 9.07 -3.82 6.98
C VAL A 83 9.49 -3.44 5.55
N ALA A 84 9.12 -4.22 4.54
CA ALA A 84 9.42 -3.90 3.15
C ALA A 84 8.77 -2.57 2.70
N ILE A 85 7.51 -2.33 3.09
CA ILE A 85 6.80 -1.08 2.84
C ILE A 85 7.52 0.10 3.50
N ILE A 86 7.84 -0.02 4.79
CA ILE A 86 8.51 1.04 5.57
C ILE A 86 9.88 1.39 4.96
N VAL A 87 10.67 0.39 4.58
CA VAL A 87 11.99 0.62 3.95
C VAL A 87 11.84 1.38 2.64
N LEU A 88 10.89 1.00 1.79
CA LEU A 88 10.61 1.71 0.52
C LEU A 88 10.17 3.16 0.76
N PHE A 89 9.33 3.39 1.78
CA PHE A 89 8.90 4.74 2.16
C PHE A 89 10.05 5.60 2.69
N ILE A 90 10.86 5.08 3.60
CA ILE A 90 12.02 5.80 4.14
C ILE A 90 12.98 6.14 3.00
N TYR A 91 13.26 5.19 2.10
CA TYR A 91 14.13 5.43 0.97
C TYR A 91 13.57 6.50 0.03
N ALA A 92 12.26 6.46 -0.27
CA ALA A 92 11.59 7.49 -1.06
C ALA A 92 11.68 8.89 -0.43
N LEU A 93 11.53 9.00 0.91
CA LEU A 93 11.66 10.27 1.64
C LEU A 93 13.09 10.80 1.61
N LEU A 94 14.10 9.93 1.80
CA LEU A 94 15.50 10.33 1.72
C LEU A 94 15.85 10.84 0.31
N LEU A 95 15.33 10.18 -0.72
CA LEU A 95 15.52 10.58 -2.10
C LEU A 95 14.86 11.93 -2.42
N GLN A 96 13.65 12.17 -1.88
CA GLN A 96 13.00 13.48 -1.98
C GLN A 96 13.80 14.58 -1.28
N ARG A 97 14.30 14.30 -0.07
CA ARG A 97 15.14 15.25 0.69
C ARG A 97 16.39 15.60 -0.08
N GLU A 98 17.09 14.62 -0.65
CA GLU A 98 18.31 14.86 -1.43
C GLU A 98 18.02 15.71 -2.68
N HIS A 99 16.90 15.46 -3.35
CA HIS A 99 16.49 16.25 -4.50
C HIS A 99 16.12 17.69 -4.13
N ALA A 100 15.44 17.90 -3.00
CA ALA A 100 15.03 19.22 -2.52
C ALA A 100 16.19 20.06 -1.95
N ALA A 101 17.29 19.42 -1.56
CA ALA A 101 18.50 20.09 -1.08
C ALA A 101 19.44 20.54 -2.22
N LYS A 102 19.14 20.16 -3.47
CA LYS A 102 19.86 20.59 -4.69
C LYS A 102 19.14 21.77 -5.32
#